data_AF-A0A2A2II82-F1
#
_entry.id   AF-A0A2A2II82-F1
#
_cell.length_a   1.000
_cell.length_b   1.000
_cell.length_c   1.000
_cell.angle_alpha   90.00
_cell.angle_beta   90.00
_cell.angle_gamma   90.00
#
_symmetry.space_group_name_H-M   'P 1'
#
loop_
_entity.id
_entity.type
_entity.pdbx_description
1 polymer ?
#
loop_
_entity_poly.entity_id
_entity_poly.type
_entity_poly.pdbx_seq_one_letter_code
_entity_poly.pdbx_strand_id
1 'polypeptide(L)'
;MGDGRRPVYIITQRTKAIMFDASAYYRSRILEVGEEKFSRHNPEQIIDNSCLVYGASLDGRKSPVKEILNSVSKLPVPVNVDKGIYMIPTASTKNKDCVWVSYQHILTYEQRGDQTYIAFRDGTGIYVNISEKAFDIQYKRTSQVIVHMNRGTLFGKHWYPWW
;
A
#
# COMPACT_ATOMS: atom_id res chain seq x y z
N MET A 1 -32.97 -13.63 6.26
CA MET A 1 -32.75 -12.21 5.94
C MET A 1 -31.26 -11.93 6.13
N GLY A 2 -30.48 -11.98 5.04
CA GLY A 2 -29.03 -11.73 5.13
C GLY A 2 -28.79 -10.24 5.33
N ASP A 3 -28.00 -9.89 6.35
CA ASP A 3 -27.48 -8.53 6.56
C ASP A 3 -26.93 -7.99 5.21
N GLY A 4 -27.60 -6.98 4.65
CA GLY A 4 -27.27 -6.37 3.36
C GLY A 4 -25.96 -5.58 3.34
N ARG A 5 -25.01 -5.88 4.23
CA ARG A 5 -23.66 -5.32 4.22
C ARG A 5 -22.89 -5.83 3.01
N ARG A 6 -22.62 -4.92 2.08
CA ARG A 6 -21.66 -5.17 1.00
C ARG A 6 -20.30 -5.56 1.60
N PRO A 7 -19.63 -6.59 1.08
CA PRO A 7 -18.33 -7.00 1.60
C PRO A 7 -17.31 -5.87 1.47
N VAL A 8 -16.37 -5.81 2.41
CA VAL A 8 -15.22 -4.90 2.32
C VAL A 8 -14.33 -5.36 1.16
N TYR A 9 -13.86 -4.41 0.36
CA TYR A 9 -12.93 -4.71 -0.73
C TYR A 9 -11.66 -5.40 -0.20
N ILE A 10 -11.16 -6.37 -0.94
CA ILE A 10 -9.93 -7.11 -0.60
C ILE A 10 -8.86 -6.72 -1.62
N ILE A 11 -7.73 -6.22 -1.12
CA ILE A 11 -6.58 -5.86 -1.95
C ILE A 11 -5.99 -7.09 -2.61
N THR A 12 -5.72 -7.02 -3.92
CA THR A 12 -5.13 -8.11 -4.71
C THR A 12 -3.92 -7.63 -5.49
N GLN A 13 -3.26 -8.53 -6.23
CA GLN A 13 -2.19 -8.20 -7.17
C GLN A 13 -2.66 -7.34 -8.36
N ARG A 14 -3.97 -7.08 -8.51
CA ARG A 14 -4.50 -6.15 -9.51
C ARG A 14 -4.66 -4.73 -8.97
N THR A 15 -4.63 -4.54 -7.66
CA THR A 15 -4.91 -3.25 -7.01
C THR A 15 -3.71 -2.31 -7.15
N LYS A 16 -3.84 -1.23 -7.91
CA LYS A 16 -2.80 -0.21 -8.11
C LYS A 16 -2.80 0.87 -7.03
N ALA A 17 -3.98 1.38 -6.68
CA ALA A 17 -4.11 2.43 -5.69
C ALA A 17 -5.47 2.44 -5.00
N ILE A 18 -5.52 3.01 -3.79
CA ILE A 18 -6.74 3.24 -3.01
C ILE A 18 -6.66 4.66 -2.46
N MET A 19 -7.70 5.45 -2.71
CA MET A 19 -7.79 6.84 -2.28
C MET A 19 -9.17 7.14 -1.73
N PHE A 20 -9.25 8.18 -0.90
CA PHE A 20 -10.53 8.65 -0.37
C PHE A 20 -11.43 9.12 -1.52
N ASP A 21 -12.71 8.77 -1.43
CA ASP A 21 -13.76 9.29 -2.31
C ASP A 21 -14.70 10.18 -1.49
N ALA A 22 -14.93 11.40 -1.97
CA ALA A 22 -15.72 12.41 -1.27
C ALA A 22 -17.22 12.36 -1.62
N SER A 23 -17.66 11.42 -2.47
CA SER A 23 -19.08 11.30 -2.83
C SER A 23 -19.93 10.96 -1.61
N ALA A 24 -21.25 11.19 -1.74
CA ALA A 24 -22.20 10.88 -0.68
C ALA A 24 -22.29 9.37 -0.37
N TYR A 25 -22.00 8.53 -1.37
CA TYR A 25 -22.23 7.09 -1.31
C TYR A 25 -20.96 6.28 -1.09
N TYR A 26 -19.84 6.69 -1.66
CA TYR A 26 -18.57 5.98 -1.56
C TYR A 26 -17.61 6.72 -0.63
N ARG A 27 -16.68 5.96 -0.06
CA ARG A 27 -15.61 6.45 0.83
C ARG A 27 -14.22 6.12 0.28
N SER A 28 -14.14 5.18 -0.66
CA SER A 28 -12.91 4.90 -1.37
C SER A 28 -13.15 4.70 -2.85
N ARG A 29 -12.20 5.21 -3.63
CA ARG A 29 -11.98 4.92 -5.04
C ARG A 29 -10.76 3.99 -5.12
N ILE A 30 -10.91 2.89 -5.85
CA ILE A 30 -9.90 1.84 -6.00
C ILE A 30 -9.55 1.70 -7.48
N LEU A 31 -8.28 1.86 -7.80
CA LEU A 31 -7.76 1.62 -9.13
C LEU A 31 -7.23 0.20 -9.23
N GLU A 32 -7.77 -0.58 -10.15
CA GLU A 32 -7.22 -1.87 -10.56
C GLU A 32 -6.65 -1.80 -11.97
N VAL A 33 -5.90 -2.83 -12.36
CA VAL A 33 -5.53 -3.03 -13.76
C VAL A 33 -6.81 -3.22 -14.59
N GLY A 34 -7.04 -2.31 -15.53
CA GLY A 34 -8.15 -2.36 -16.50
C GLY A 34 -9.51 -1.87 -16.00
N GLU A 35 -9.68 -1.60 -14.70
CA GLU A 35 -10.96 -1.16 -14.15
C GLU A 35 -10.80 -0.28 -12.91
N GLU A 36 -11.86 0.47 -12.60
CA GLU A 36 -11.98 1.27 -11.39
C GLU A 36 -13.18 0.76 -10.57
N LYS A 37 -13.00 0.70 -9.25
CA LYS A 37 -14.01 0.22 -8.30
C LYS A 37 -14.25 1.25 -7.22
N PHE A 38 -15.43 1.19 -6.61
CA PHE A 38 -15.81 2.08 -5.52
C PHE A 38 -16.30 1.28 -4.31
N SER A 39 -15.94 1.73 -3.12
CA SER A 39 -16.28 1.09 -1.84
C SER A 39 -16.92 2.09 -0.88
N ARG A 40 -17.87 1.60 -0.08
CA ARG A 40 -18.48 2.34 1.03
C ARG A 40 -17.57 2.44 2.25
N HIS A 41 -16.51 1.64 2.28
CA HIS A 41 -15.51 1.61 3.35
C HIS A 41 -14.38 2.58 3.01
N ASN A 42 -13.81 3.24 4.02
CA ASN A 42 -12.69 4.15 3.84
C ASN A 42 -11.37 3.37 3.56
N PRO A 43 -10.32 4.03 3.05
CA PRO A 43 -9.10 3.34 2.65
C PRO A 43 -8.43 2.55 3.79
N GLU A 44 -8.42 3.09 5.01
CA GLU A 44 -7.81 2.41 6.16
C GLU A 44 -8.58 1.15 6.56
N GLN A 45 -9.92 1.17 6.48
CA GLN A 45 -10.75 -0.03 6.67
C GLN A 45 -10.47 -1.11 5.63
N ILE A 46 -10.26 -0.72 4.37
CA ILE A 46 -9.92 -1.66 3.29
C ILE A 46 -8.55 -2.30 3.54
N ILE A 47 -7.56 -1.50 3.92
CA ILE A 47 -6.20 -1.96 4.23
C ILE A 47 -6.24 -2.92 5.43
N ASP A 48 -6.91 -2.56 6.51
CA ASP A 48 -7.00 -3.39 7.72
C ASP A 48 -7.76 -4.70 7.47
N ASN A 49 -8.93 -4.63 6.84
CA ASN A 49 -9.68 -5.83 6.47
C ASN A 49 -8.87 -6.76 5.55
N SER A 50 -8.13 -6.21 4.58
CA SER A 50 -7.29 -7.02 3.70
C SER A 50 -6.15 -7.70 4.45
N CYS A 51 -5.54 -7.01 5.42
CA CYS A 51 -4.55 -7.64 6.29
C CYS A 51 -5.18 -8.82 7.05
N LEU A 52 -6.37 -8.62 7.64
CA LEU A 52 -7.08 -9.65 8.42
C LEU A 52 -7.41 -10.87 7.56
N VAL A 53 -7.92 -10.66 6.34
CA VAL A 53 -8.16 -11.74 5.36
C VAL A 53 -6.88 -12.51 5.04
N TYR A 54 -5.72 -11.85 5.05
CA TYR A 54 -4.41 -12.48 4.88
C TYR A 54 -3.73 -12.88 6.20
N GLY A 55 -4.50 -13.04 7.27
CA GLY A 55 -4.05 -13.70 8.50
C GLY A 55 -3.31 -12.83 9.52
N ALA A 56 -3.34 -11.49 9.39
CA ALA A 56 -2.76 -10.60 10.42
C ALA A 56 -3.50 -9.26 10.52
N SER A 57 -3.56 -8.65 11.70
CA SER A 57 -4.11 -7.29 11.81
C SER A 57 -3.20 -6.24 11.14
N LEU A 58 -3.74 -5.05 10.82
CA LEU A 58 -2.92 -3.95 10.32
C LEU A 58 -1.79 -3.57 11.27
N ASP A 59 -2.05 -3.56 12.59
CA ASP A 59 -1.00 -3.26 13.56
C ASP A 59 0.05 -4.39 13.63
N GLY A 60 -0.39 -5.65 13.53
CA GLY A 60 0.52 -6.80 13.41
C GLY A 60 1.43 -6.72 12.18
N ARG A 61 0.93 -6.19 11.05
CA ARG A 61 1.75 -5.91 9.85
C ARG A 61 2.69 -4.71 10.04
N LYS A 62 2.26 -3.68 10.76
CA LYS A 62 3.05 -2.46 11.00
C LYS A 62 4.14 -2.65 12.06
N SER A 63 3.94 -3.53 13.04
CA SER A 63 4.89 -3.75 14.15
C SER A 63 6.31 -4.06 13.68
N PRO A 64 6.58 -5.11 12.87
CA PRO A 64 7.94 -5.37 12.37
C PRO A 64 8.45 -4.27 11.45
N VAL A 65 7.57 -3.57 10.73
CA VAL A 65 7.95 -2.45 9.86
C VAL A 65 8.48 -1.26 10.69
N LYS A 66 7.96 -1.04 11.90
CA LYS A 66 8.48 -0.02 12.82
C LYS A 66 9.94 -0.28 13.17
N GLU A 67 10.27 -1.54 13.45
CA GLU A 67 11.62 -1.98 13.80
C GLU A 67 12.56 -1.88 12.59
N ILE A 68 12.14 -2.41 11.42
CA ILE A 68 12.93 -2.38 10.18
C ILE A 68 13.31 -0.95 9.79
N LEU A 69 12.37 -0.01 9.91
CA LEU A 69 12.54 1.37 9.46
C LEU A 69 12.92 2.35 10.56
N ASN A 70 13.04 1.88 11.81
CA ASN A 70 13.19 2.71 13.01
C ASN A 70 12.25 3.95 13.01
N SER A 71 10.95 3.71 12.84
CA SER A 71 9.98 4.80 12.65
C SER A 71 8.55 4.36 12.96
N VAL A 72 7.70 5.33 13.29
CA VAL A 72 6.29 5.11 13.63
C VAL A 72 5.32 5.80 12.65
N SER A 73 5.82 6.56 11.69
CA SER A 73 5.00 7.41 10.82
C SER A 73 5.08 6.98 9.35
N LYS A 74 3.92 7.05 8.68
CA LYS A 74 3.73 6.75 7.24
C LYS A 74 4.35 5.40 6.84
N LEU A 75 4.11 4.37 7.65
CA LEU A 75 4.72 3.07 7.44
C LEU A 75 4.07 2.36 6.24
N PRO A 76 4.86 1.78 5.33
CA PRO A 76 4.32 0.89 4.32
C PRO A 76 3.70 -0.34 4.98
N VAL A 77 2.72 -0.95 4.32
CA VAL A 77 1.98 -2.10 4.83
C VAL A 77 2.21 -3.30 3.92
N PRO A 78 2.89 -4.36 4.39
CA PRO A 78 3.04 -5.62 3.68
C PRO A 78 1.74 -6.42 3.79
N VAL A 79 0.72 -6.04 3.00
CA VAL A 79 -0.63 -6.62 3.05
C VAL A 79 -0.58 -8.13 2.82
N ASN A 80 0.20 -8.57 1.85
CA ASN A 80 0.47 -9.99 1.61
C ASN A 80 1.87 -10.17 1.01
N VAL A 81 2.81 -10.62 1.85
CA VAL A 81 4.23 -10.81 1.47
C VAL A 81 4.37 -11.88 0.39
N ASP A 82 3.68 -13.02 0.55
CA ASP A 82 3.78 -14.16 -0.39
C ASP A 82 3.29 -13.79 -1.80
N LYS A 83 2.32 -12.87 -1.89
CA LYS A 83 1.81 -12.34 -3.16
C LYS A 83 2.55 -11.08 -3.63
N GLY A 84 3.56 -10.60 -2.91
CA GLY A 84 4.29 -9.38 -3.24
C GLY A 84 3.45 -8.10 -3.16
N ILE A 85 2.41 -8.06 -2.32
CA ILE A 85 1.50 -6.91 -2.18
C ILE A 85 1.97 -6.02 -1.02
N TYR A 86 2.53 -4.86 -1.37
CA TYR A 86 2.99 -3.84 -0.43
C TYR A 86 2.34 -2.50 -0.74
N MET A 87 1.62 -1.93 0.23
CA MET A 87 0.92 -0.65 0.08
C MET A 87 1.72 0.48 0.72
N ILE A 88 2.00 1.53 -0.05
CA ILE A 88 2.75 2.72 0.34
C ILE A 88 1.75 3.85 0.64
N PRO A 89 1.70 4.41 1.86
CA PRO A 89 0.91 5.60 2.12
C PRO A 89 1.65 6.87 1.67
N THR A 90 0.99 7.76 0.93
CA THR A 90 1.57 9.06 0.54
C THR A 90 1.54 10.09 1.68
N ALA A 91 0.58 9.98 2.59
CA ALA A 91 0.44 10.89 3.72
C ALA A 91 0.16 10.12 5.02
N SER A 92 -0.20 10.86 6.09
CA SER A 92 -0.75 10.22 7.28
C SER A 92 -2.05 9.48 6.92
N THR A 93 -2.29 8.29 7.47
CA THR A 93 -3.48 7.48 7.15
C THR A 93 -4.80 8.16 7.52
N LYS A 94 -4.74 9.12 8.46
CA LYS A 94 -5.86 9.96 8.86
C LYS A 94 -6.13 11.14 7.91
N ASN A 95 -5.21 11.44 6.99
CA ASN A 95 -5.40 12.50 5.99
C ASN A 95 -6.23 11.96 4.82
N LYS A 96 -7.27 12.69 4.39
CA LYS A 96 -8.09 12.34 3.23
C LYS A 96 -7.31 12.36 1.91
N ASP A 97 -6.25 13.15 1.83
CA ASP A 97 -5.35 13.17 0.67
C ASP A 97 -4.37 11.98 0.65
N CYS A 98 -4.40 11.13 1.68
CA CYS A 98 -3.58 9.93 1.70
C CYS A 98 -4.06 8.96 0.62
N VAL A 99 -3.15 8.66 -0.29
CA VAL A 99 -3.31 7.61 -1.29
C VAL A 99 -2.42 6.44 -0.87
N TRP A 100 -3.00 5.25 -0.88
CA TRP A 100 -2.26 4.01 -0.74
C TRP A 100 -1.91 3.51 -2.12
N VAL A 101 -0.62 3.40 -2.44
CA VAL A 101 -0.12 2.98 -3.76
C VAL A 101 0.55 1.64 -3.63
N SER A 102 0.22 0.70 -4.51
CA SER A 102 0.87 -0.61 -4.54
C SER A 102 2.27 -0.51 -5.15
N TYR A 103 3.29 -0.90 -4.39
CA TYR A 103 4.69 -0.85 -4.80
C TYR A 103 4.94 -1.57 -6.13
N GLN A 104 4.38 -2.77 -6.29
CA GLN A 104 4.60 -3.63 -7.46
C GLN A 104 4.06 -3.05 -8.78
N HIS A 105 3.12 -2.11 -8.71
CA HIS A 105 2.53 -1.49 -9.91
C HIS A 105 3.28 -0.24 -10.36
N ILE A 106 4.13 0.35 -9.52
CA ILE A 106 4.89 1.56 -9.86
C ILE A 106 5.92 1.23 -10.94
N LEU A 107 5.94 2.05 -11.99
CA LEU A 107 6.96 2.04 -13.04
C LEU A 107 7.97 3.15 -12.79
N THR A 108 7.49 4.39 -12.70
CA THR A 108 8.27 5.60 -12.41
C THR A 108 7.42 6.61 -11.65
N TYR A 109 8.06 7.66 -11.13
CA TYR A 109 7.38 8.82 -10.56
C TYR A 109 8.25 10.05 -10.76
N GLU A 110 7.61 11.22 -10.88
CA GLU A 110 8.29 12.50 -11.09
C GLU A 110 7.47 13.67 -10.55
N GLN A 111 8.14 14.74 -10.14
CA GLN A 111 7.49 15.99 -9.76
C GLN A 111 6.83 16.64 -11.00
N ARG A 112 5.55 16.98 -10.89
CA ARG A 112 4.80 17.77 -11.89
C ARG A 112 4.01 18.86 -11.19
N GLY A 113 4.52 20.09 -11.25
CA GLY A 113 3.94 21.21 -10.49
C GLY A 113 4.16 21.03 -8.99
N ASP A 114 3.11 21.16 -8.20
CA ASP A 114 3.07 20.95 -6.75
C ASP A 114 2.80 19.48 -6.34
N GLN A 115 2.55 18.61 -7.32
CA GLN A 115 2.20 17.20 -7.12
C GLN A 115 3.26 16.26 -7.67
N THR A 116 3.20 14.99 -7.26
CA THR A 116 3.96 13.91 -7.89
C THR A 116 3.04 13.13 -8.81
N TYR A 117 3.47 12.90 -10.06
CA TYR A 117 2.83 11.96 -10.95
C TYR A 117 3.47 10.59 -10.79
N ILE A 118 2.66 9.56 -10.52
CA ILE A 118 3.09 8.17 -10.41
C ILE A 118 2.60 7.44 -11.67
N ALA A 119 3.54 6.97 -12.48
CA ALA A 119 3.25 6.13 -13.62
C ALA A 119 3.22 4.65 -13.21
N PHE A 120 2.20 3.93 -13.65
CA PHE A 120 2.05 2.50 -13.44
C PHE A 120 2.56 1.69 -14.63
N ARG A 121 2.90 0.43 -14.38
CA ARG A 121 3.41 -0.52 -15.39
C ARG A 121 2.44 -0.81 -16.54
N ASP A 122 1.15 -0.54 -16.35
CA ASP A 122 0.11 -0.71 -17.37
C ASP A 122 -0.08 0.52 -18.27
N GLY A 123 0.82 1.51 -18.17
CA GLY A 123 0.78 2.75 -18.94
C GLY A 123 -0.16 3.82 -18.38
N THR A 124 -0.95 3.51 -17.34
CA THR A 124 -1.78 4.50 -16.64
C THR A 124 -1.00 5.22 -15.54
N GLY A 125 -1.61 6.19 -14.86
CA GLY A 125 -0.97 6.87 -13.72
C GLY A 125 -1.93 7.73 -12.92
N ILE A 126 -1.43 8.29 -11.82
CA ILE A 126 -2.17 9.17 -10.93
C ILE A 126 -1.31 10.33 -10.45
N TYR A 127 -1.95 11.46 -10.16
CA TYR A 127 -1.37 12.56 -9.41
C TYR A 127 -1.64 12.37 -7.92
N VAL A 128 -0.62 12.60 -7.09
CA VAL A 128 -0.72 12.53 -5.63
C VAL A 128 -0.18 13.82 -5.00
N ASN A 129 -0.86 14.29 -3.94
CA ASN A 129 -0.53 15.53 -3.24
C ASN A 129 0.66 15.35 -2.27
N ILE A 130 1.84 15.17 -2.85
CA ILE A 130 3.11 15.01 -2.16
C ILE A 130 4.24 15.44 -3.11
N SER A 131 5.36 15.94 -2.57
CA SER A 131 6.55 16.16 -3.38
C SER A 131 7.25 14.85 -3.76
N GLU A 132 7.94 14.85 -4.90
CA GLU A 132 8.66 13.69 -5.42
C GLU A 132 9.67 13.20 -4.39
N LYS A 133 10.42 14.13 -3.78
CA LYS A 133 11.39 13.81 -2.71
C LYS A 133 10.74 13.09 -1.53
N ALA A 134 9.56 13.52 -1.11
CA ALA A 134 8.87 12.86 0.00
C ALA A 134 8.28 11.50 -0.41
N PHE A 135 7.85 11.34 -1.66
CA PHE A 135 7.40 10.05 -2.19
C PHE A 135 8.55 9.06 -2.36
N ASP A 136 9.69 9.51 -2.89
CA ASP A 136 10.93 8.75 -3.02
C ASP A 136 11.38 8.16 -1.67
N ILE A 137 11.26 8.93 -0.58
CA ILE A 137 11.50 8.40 0.77
C ILE A 137 10.56 7.24 1.09
N GLN A 138 9.25 7.36 0.83
CA GLN A 138 8.32 6.26 1.09
C GLN A 138 8.58 5.04 0.20
N TYR A 139 8.93 5.28 -1.07
CA TYR A 139 9.31 4.25 -2.02
C TYR A 139 10.55 3.47 -1.57
N LYS A 140 11.64 4.15 -1.21
CA LYS A 140 12.89 3.56 -0.70
C LYS A 140 12.70 2.84 0.63
N ARG A 141 11.91 3.39 1.55
CA ARG A 141 11.58 2.70 2.80
C ARG A 141 10.80 1.42 2.54
N THR A 142 9.88 1.44 1.58
CA THR A 142 9.16 0.23 1.18
C THR A 142 10.10 -0.80 0.58
N SER A 143 11.06 -0.41 -0.27
CA SER A 143 12.05 -1.36 -0.80
C SER A 143 12.92 -1.98 0.29
N GLN A 144 13.31 -1.23 1.33
CA GLN A 144 14.01 -1.78 2.49
C GLN A 144 13.18 -2.85 3.21
N VAL A 145 11.89 -2.61 3.42
CA VAL A 145 10.96 -3.59 4.02
C VAL A 145 10.83 -4.83 3.14
N ILE A 146 10.69 -4.67 1.82
CA ILE A 146 10.61 -5.79 0.89
C ILE A 146 11.88 -6.64 0.98
N VAL A 147 13.06 -6.03 0.92
CA VAL A 147 14.33 -6.76 1.03
C VAL A 147 14.44 -7.48 2.37
N HIS A 148 14.09 -6.82 3.48
CA HIS A 148 14.18 -7.42 4.82
C HIS A 148 13.24 -8.63 4.97
N MET A 149 12.00 -8.51 4.50
CA MET A 149 10.99 -9.57 4.59
C MET A 149 11.28 -10.75 3.64
N ASN A 150 12.05 -10.53 2.58
CA ASN A 150 12.35 -11.55 1.58
C ASN A 150 13.83 -11.99 1.59
N ARG A 151 14.59 -11.73 2.67
CA ARG A 151 16.03 -12.05 2.73
C ARG A 151 16.35 -13.51 2.38
N GLY A 152 15.57 -14.45 2.91
CA GLY A 152 15.79 -15.89 2.66
C GLY A 152 15.58 -16.28 1.19
N THR A 153 14.67 -15.61 0.49
CA THR A 153 14.42 -15.80 -0.94
C THR A 153 15.48 -15.09 -1.80
N LEU A 154 15.88 -13.87 -1.41
CA LEU A 154 16.80 -13.04 -2.19
C LEU A 154 18.27 -13.46 -2.07
N PHE A 155 18.70 -13.93 -0.90
CA PHE A 155 20.11 -14.23 -0.60
C PHE A 155 20.34 -15.70 -0.21
N GLY A 156 19.32 -16.54 -0.31
CA GLY A 156 19.36 -17.95 0.09
C GLY A 156 19.25 -18.16 1.61
N LYS A 157 19.00 -19.41 2.00
CA LYS A 157 19.00 -19.85 3.40
C LYS A 157 20.43 -20.13 3.87
N HIS A 158 21.28 -19.11 3.88
CA HIS A 158 22.60 -19.22 4.48
C HIS A 158 22.70 -18.23 5.63
N TRP A 159 22.48 -18.75 6.83
CA TRP A 159 22.98 -18.16 8.05
C TRP A 159 24.01 -19.13 8.61
N TYR A 160 25.17 -18.58 8.98
CA TYR A 160 26.33 -19.29 9.46
C TYR A 160 25.96 -20.34 10.52
N PRO A 161 26.54 -21.55 10.49
CA PRO A 161 26.59 -22.38 11.68
C PRO A 161 27.43 -21.65 12.75
N TRP A 162 27.31 -22.07 14.00
CA TRP A 162 28.14 -21.69 15.17
C TRP A 162 27.65 -20.51 16.03
N TRP A 163 26.62 -20.76 16.82
CA TRP A 163 26.68 -20.75 18.29
C TRP A 163 25.65 -21.73 18.86
#